data_AF-A6USS2-F1
#
_entry.id   AF-A6USS2-F1
#
_cell.length_a   1.000
_cell.length_b   1.000
_cell.length_c   1.000
_cell.angle_alpha   90.00
_cell.angle_beta   90.00
_cell.angle_gamma   90.00
#
_symmetry.space_group_name_H-M   'P 1'
#
loop_
_entity.id
_entity.type
_entity.pdbx_description
1 polymer ?
#
loop_
_entity_poly.entity_id
_entity_poly.type
_entity_poly.pdbx_seq_one_letter_code
_entity_poly.pdbx_strand_id
1 'polypeptide(L)' 'MIAIQITKKGWRKEREVLPSFVCYAVAHGNAATMYPSLPKDYIGKTLIVTVVEPDSELAEELGLEKN' A
#
# COMPACT_ATOMS: atom_id res chain seq x y z
N MET A 1 -3.85 2.56 -16.93
CA MET A 1 -3.19 2.26 -15.65
C MET A 1 -2.05 3.26 -15.51
N ILE A 2 -2.01 4.11 -14.48
CA ILE A 2 -0.94 5.11 -14.35
C ILE A 2 0.20 4.45 -13.57
N ALA A 3 1.24 4.03 -14.27
CA ALA A 3 2.49 3.59 -13.67
C ALA A 3 3.41 4.81 -13.50
N ILE A 4 4.14 4.86 -12.38
CA ILE A 4 5.11 5.92 -12.11
C ILE A 4 6.50 5.31 -12.35
N GLN A 5 7.35 6.00 -13.09
CA GLN A 5 8.75 5.61 -13.24
C GLN A 5 9.53 6.05 -12.00
N ILE A 6 10.08 5.09 -11.26
CA ILE A 6 10.92 5.36 -10.09
C ILE A 6 12.33 4.85 -10.35
N THR A 7 13.31 5.68 -10.00
CA THR A 7 14.74 5.37 -10.00
C THR A 7 15.27 5.44 -8.57
N LYS A 8 15.51 4.28 -7.94
CA LYS A 8 16.13 4.19 -6.61
C LYS A 8 17.66 4.17 -6.72
N LYS A 9 18.35 4.69 -5.68
CA LYS A 9 19.82 4.67 -5.59
C LYS A 9 20.33 3.22 -5.68
N GLY A 10 21.20 2.95 -6.65
CA GLY A 10 21.75 1.61 -6.92
C GLY A 10 21.06 0.84 -8.06
N TRP A 11 19.97 1.37 -8.63
CA TRP A 11 19.33 0.74 -9.79
C TRP A 11 20.03 1.13 -11.10
N ARG A 12 20.23 0.15 -11.98
CA ARG A 12 20.79 0.38 -13.33
C ARG A 12 19.78 0.93 -14.34
N LYS A 13 18.47 0.74 -14.08
CA LYS A 13 17.37 1.17 -14.94
C LYS A 13 16.17 1.56 -14.09
N GLU A 14 15.40 2.50 -14.61
CA GLU A 14 14.12 2.91 -14.04
C GLU A 14 13.13 1.74 -14.11
N ARG A 15 12.19 1.69 -13.16
CA ARG A 15 11.13 0.70 -13.17
C ARG A 15 9.79 1.38 -13.04
N GLU A 16 8.81 0.87 -13.78
CA GLU A 16 7.41 1.19 -13.58
C GLU A 16 6.93 0.55 -12.29
N VAL A 17 6.37 1.37 -11.41
CA VAL A 17 5.71 0.89 -10.20
C VAL A 17 4.31 1.45 -10.13
N LEU A 18 3.40 0.65 -9.58
CA LEU A 18 2.10 1.14 -9.18
C LEU A 18 2.27 1.91 -7.87
N PRO A 19 1.64 3.09 -7.73
CA PRO A 19 1.64 3.81 -6.46
C PRO A 19 0.87 3.01 -5.41
N SER A 20 1.61 2.29 -4.57
CA SER A 20 1.08 1.53 -3.44
C SER A 20 1.06 2.38 -2.18
N PHE A 21 0.07 2.12 -1.32
CA PHE A 21 -0.10 2.78 -0.03
C PHE A 21 -0.28 1.72 1.06
N VAL A 22 0.40 1.89 2.20
CA VAL A 22 0.26 0.98 3.35
C VAL A 22 -0.73 1.59 4.32
N CYS A 23 -1.77 0.83 4.64
CA CYS A 23 -2.80 1.20 5.60
C CYS A 23 -3.33 -0.04 6.32
N TYR A 24 -3.97 0.17 7.45
CA TYR A 24 -4.63 -0.87 8.23
C TYR A 24 -6.15 -0.69 8.19
N ALA A 25 -6.87 -1.80 8.12
CA ALA A 25 -8.31 -1.82 8.18
C ALA A 25 -8.78 -1.71 9.63
N VAL A 26 -9.59 -0.70 9.93
CA VAL A 26 -10.17 -0.41 11.25
C VAL A 26 -11.68 -0.56 11.18
N ALA A 27 -12.28 -1.23 12.17
CA ALA A 27 -13.72 -1.44 12.24
C ALA A 27 -14.48 -0.10 12.33
N HIS A 28 -15.57 0.01 11.57
CA HIS A 28 -16.47 1.14 11.58
C HIS A 28 -17.92 0.65 11.36
N GLY A 29 -18.60 0.37 12.48
CA GLY A 29 -19.91 -0.29 12.44
C GLY A 29 -19.81 -1.71 11.87
N ASN A 30 -20.60 -2.00 10.84
CA ASN A 30 -20.58 -3.27 10.12
C ASN A 30 -19.61 -3.29 8.92
N ALA A 31 -18.77 -2.27 8.78
CA ALA A 31 -17.80 -2.14 7.70
C ALA A 31 -16.38 -1.92 8.28
N ALA A 32 -15.38 -1.94 7.40
CA ALA A 32 -14.03 -1.53 7.72
C ALA A 32 -13.66 -0.27 6.93
N THR A 33 -12.83 0.58 7.54
CA THR A 33 -12.24 1.78 6.93
C THR A 33 -10.73 1.65 6.94
N MET A 34 -10.04 2.29 6.00
CA MET A 34 -8.57 2.28 5.95
C MET A 34 -7.99 3.46 6.75
N TYR A 35 -6.99 3.20 7.60
CA TYR A 35 -6.20 4.22 8.28
C TYR A 35 -4.70 4.06 7.97
N PRO A 36 -3.97 5.15 7.67
CA PRO A 36 -4.49 6.50 7.43
C PRO A 36 -5.42 6.54 6.20
N SER A 37 -6.29 7.55 6.14
CA SER A 37 -7.27 7.67 5.06
C SER A 37 -6.59 7.78 3.70
N LEU A 38 -7.22 7.19 2.68
CA LEU A 38 -6.71 7.27 1.31
C LEU A 38 -6.68 8.73 0.82
N PRO A 39 -5.70 9.09 -0.04
CA PRO A 39 -5.67 10.39 -0.69
C PRO A 39 -6.99 10.72 -1.42
N LYS A 40 -7.40 11.99 -1.39
CA LYS A 40 -8.63 12.46 -2.08
C LYS A 40 -8.62 12.14 -3.58
N ASP A 41 -7.44 12.12 -4.19
CA ASP A 41 -7.26 11.81 -5.61
C ASP A 41 -7.64 10.36 -5.98
N TYR A 42 -7.89 9.50 -4.99
CA TYR A 42 -8.29 8.10 -5.19
C TYR A 42 -9.80 7.87 -5.12
N ILE A 43 -10.59 8.90 -4.76
CA ILE A 43 -12.06 8.80 -4.69
C ILE A 43 -12.63 8.46 -6.08
N GLY A 44 -13.52 7.47 -6.13
CA GLY A 44 -14.18 7.01 -7.35
C GLY A 44 -13.32 6.13 -8.26
N LYS A 45 -12.07 5.81 -7.88
CA LYS A 45 -11.20 4.90 -8.62
C LYS A 45 -11.31 3.47 -8.09
N THR A 46 -11.12 2.48 -8.97
CA THR A 46 -11.00 1.07 -8.59
C THR A 46 -9.62 0.83 -7.97
N LEU A 47 -9.58 0.13 -6.83
CA LEU A 47 -8.35 -0.15 -6.07
C LEU A 47 -8.13 -1.66 -5.97
N ILE A 48 -6.86 -2.07 -5.95
CA ILE A 48 -6.43 -3.42 -5.59
C ILE A 48 -5.91 -3.35 -4.16
N VAL A 49 -6.46 -4.19 -3.27
CA VAL A 49 -6.07 -4.25 -1.85
C VAL A 49 -5.44 -5.61 -1.59
N THR A 50 -4.23 -5.60 -1.06
CA THR A 50 -3.51 -6.81 -0.63
C THR A 50 -3.49 -6.83 0.90
N VAL A 51 -3.98 -7.92 1.50
CA VAL A 51 -3.85 -8.14 2.94
C VAL A 51 -2.44 -8.64 3.22
N VAL A 52 -1.75 -7.98 4.17
CA VAL A 52 -0.40 -8.36 4.60
C VAL A 52 -0.51 -8.98 5.98
N GLU A 53 -0.12 -10.25 6.10
CA GLU A 53 -0.12 -10.96 7.38
C GLU A 53 1.13 -10.60 8.19
N PRO A 54 1.04 -10.38 9.52
CA PRO A 54 2.17 -9.86 10.32
C PRO A 54 3.43 -10.73 10.36
N ASP A 55 3.32 -12.01 10.04
CA ASP A 55 4.40 -13.01 10.02
C ASP A 55 4.88 -13.33 8.59
N SER A 56 4.42 -12.56 7.59
CA SER A 56 4.91 -12.70 6.22
C SER A 56 6.24 -11.96 6.02
N GLU A 57 7.10 -12.48 5.13
CA GLU A 57 8.34 -11.80 4.69
C GLU A 57 8.06 -10.36 4.22
N LEU A 58 6.91 -10.13 3.59
CA LEU A 58 6.47 -8.81 3.16
C LEU A 58 6.18 -7.87 4.34
N ALA A 59 5.63 -8.38 5.46
CA ALA A 59 5.42 -7.57 6.65
C ALA A 59 6.74 -7.14 7.30
N GLU A 60 7.73 -8.04 7.34
CA GLU A 60 9.10 -7.74 7.80
C GLU A 60 9.74 -6.67 6.93
N GLU A 61 9.68 -6.82 5.60
CA GLU A 61 10.22 -5.84 4.64
C GLU A 61 9.56 -4.45 4.76
N LEU A 62 8.27 -4.40 5.12
CA LEU A 62 7.52 -3.16 5.32
C LEU A 62 7.64 -2.59 6.73
N GLY A 63 8.33 -3.28 7.66
CA GLY A 63 8.48 -2.87 9.05
C GLY A 63 7.16 -2.87 9.84
N LEU A 64 6.25 -3.78 9.50
CA LEU A 64 4.91 -3.91 10.12
C LEU A 64 4.90 -4.91 11.30
N GLU A 65 6.06 -5.21 11.88
CA GLU A 65 6.20 -6.20 12.94
C GLU A 65 5.35 -5.83 14.18
N LYS A 66 4.69 -6.86 14.72
CA LYS A 66 3.64 -6.84 15.76
C LYS A 66 3.93 -5.86 16.90
N ASN A 67 3.05 -4.86 17.07
CA ASN A 67 2.73 -4.33 18.40
C ASN A 67 1.71 -5.23 19.08
#